data_AF-A0A355YD27-F1
#
_entry.id   AF-A0A355YD27-F1
#
_cell.length_a   1.000
_cell.length_b   1.000
_cell.length_c   1.000
_cell.angle_alpha   90.00
_cell.angle_beta   90.00
_cell.angle_gamma   90.00
#
_symmetry.space_group_name_H-M   'P 1'
#
loop_
_entity.id
_entity.type
_entity.pdbx_description
1 polymer ?
#
loop_
_entity_poly.entity_id
_entity_poly.type
_entity_poly.pdbx_seq_one_letter_code
_entity_poly.pdbx_strand_id
1 'polypeptide(L)'
;MQALRRFATARHDKQALVLLHDGDPAALPAALLALVQRLPSVFQLRQPVDPADASLPRGAVNDNGDCYFRPMGERADGELALDMPAHARRQDALFQRAWDAAAVCEGLRTAGI
;
A
#
# COMPACT_ATOMS: atom_id res chain seq x y z
N MET A 1 -11.10 4.77 8.08
CA MET A 1 -10.08 5.29 9.03
C MET A 1 -9.91 4.45 10.31
N GLN A 2 -10.97 3.94 10.94
CA GLN A 2 -10.83 3.19 12.21
C GLN A 2 -9.95 1.93 12.10
N ALA A 3 -10.06 1.17 11.00
CA ALA A 3 -9.24 -0.01 10.76
C ALA A 3 -7.73 0.32 10.71
N LEU A 4 -7.34 1.37 9.98
CA LEU A 4 -5.94 1.82 9.90
C LEU A 4 -5.40 2.29 11.26
N ARG A 5 -6.23 2.97 12.05
CA ARG A 5 -5.86 3.35 13.42
C ARG A 5 -5.65 2.13 14.31
N ARG A 6 -6.56 1.15 14.26
CA ARG A 6 -6.45 -0.11 15.02
C ARG A 6 -5.21 -0.91 14.60
N PHE A 7 -4.92 -0.97 13.30
CA PHE A 7 -3.69 -1.55 12.79
C PHE A 7 -2.50 -0.84 13.42
N ALA A 8 -2.41 0.48 13.28
CA ALA A 8 -1.30 1.28 13.78
C ALA A 8 -1.03 1.18 15.29
N THR A 9 -2.05 0.94 16.11
CA THR A 9 -1.93 0.87 17.57
C THR A 9 -1.85 -0.55 18.14
N ALA A 10 -1.86 -1.58 17.30
CA ALA A 10 -1.70 -2.98 17.75
C ALA A 10 -0.33 -3.21 18.44
N ARG A 11 -0.27 -4.12 19.41
CA ARG A 11 0.90 -4.34 20.30
C ARG A 11 2.06 -5.14 19.70
N HIS A 12 2.16 -5.22 18.38
CA HIS A 12 3.24 -5.94 17.70
C HIS A 12 3.92 -5.03 16.67
N ASP A 13 5.10 -5.46 16.24
CA ASP A 13 5.78 -4.88 15.09
C ASP A 13 4.90 -5.07 13.85
N LYS A 14 4.78 -4.00 13.07
CA LYS A 14 3.87 -3.94 11.92
C LYS A 14 4.28 -2.83 11.01
N GLN A 15 4.17 -3.09 9.73
CA GLN A 15 4.40 -2.12 8.69
C GLN A 15 3.36 -2.31 7.60
N ALA A 16 2.95 -1.19 7.00
CA ALA A 16 2.13 -1.14 5.82
C ALA A 16 2.93 -0.38 4.76
N LEU A 17 3.41 -1.12 3.77
CA LEU A 17 4.10 -0.58 2.61
C LEU A 17 3.06 -0.28 1.53
N VAL A 18 3.05 0.94 1.02
CA VAL A 18 2.02 1.43 0.10
C VAL A 18 2.66 1.99 -1.16
N LEU A 19 2.45 1.32 -2.28
CA LEU A 19 2.79 1.84 -3.61
C LEU A 19 1.63 2.70 -4.14
N LEU A 20 1.90 3.97 -4.37
CA LEU A 20 0.96 4.92 -4.94
C LEU A 20 1.09 4.93 -6.47
N HIS A 21 0.23 4.19 -7.15
CA HIS A 21 0.33 3.94 -8.60
C HIS A 21 0.29 5.20 -9.48
N ASP A 22 -0.67 6.10 -9.24
CA ASP A 22 -0.88 7.26 -10.10
C ASP A 22 -1.58 8.37 -9.32
N GLY A 23 -0.83 9.06 -8.46
CA GLY A 23 -1.41 10.09 -7.61
C GLY A 23 -0.39 10.98 -6.93
N ASP A 24 -0.75 12.25 -6.81
CA ASP A 24 -0.09 13.19 -5.91
C ASP A 24 -0.35 12.73 -4.46
N PRO A 25 0.69 12.52 -3.62
CA PRO A 25 0.51 12.24 -2.20
C PRO A 25 -0.36 13.29 -1.49
N ALA A 26 -0.38 14.54 -1.97
CA ALA A 26 -1.23 15.61 -1.44
C ALA A 26 -2.72 15.42 -1.76
N ALA A 27 -3.08 14.59 -2.74
CA ALA A 27 -4.47 14.24 -3.05
C ALA A 27 -5.05 13.18 -2.11
N LEU A 28 -4.24 12.60 -1.22
CA LEU A 28 -4.73 11.67 -0.21
C LEU A 28 -5.66 12.37 0.79
N PRO A 29 -6.67 11.67 1.33
CA PRO A 29 -7.53 12.25 2.37
C PRO A 29 -6.69 12.78 3.55
N ALA A 30 -6.99 13.99 4.04
CA ALA A 30 -6.21 14.65 5.10
C ALA A 30 -5.98 13.78 6.34
N ALA A 31 -6.98 12.98 6.74
CA ALA A 31 -6.86 12.06 7.87
C ALA A 31 -5.87 10.91 7.62
N LEU A 32 -5.73 10.46 6.37
CA LEU A 32 -4.74 9.46 5.97
C LEU A 32 -3.36 10.09 5.89
N LEU A 33 -3.24 11.27 5.29
CA LEU A 33 -1.98 12.03 5.21
C LEU A 33 -1.40 12.26 6.62
N ALA A 34 -2.24 12.74 7.55
CA ALA A 34 -1.85 12.95 8.94
C ALA A 34 -1.43 11.63 9.64
N LEU A 35 -2.05 10.50 9.30
CA LEU A 35 -1.68 9.21 9.88
C LEU A 35 -0.29 8.76 9.38
N VAL A 36 -0.04 8.88 8.08
CA VAL A 36 1.24 8.54 7.44
C VAL A 36 2.36 9.40 8.00
N GLN A 37 2.15 10.72 8.11
CA GLN A 37 3.15 11.66 8.62
C GLN A 37 3.47 11.45 10.11
N ARG A 38 2.47 11.10 10.92
CA ARG A 38 2.67 10.87 12.36
C ARG A 38 3.29 9.53 12.70
N LEU A 39 3.17 8.55 11.80
CA LEU A 39 3.60 7.17 12.04
C LEU A 39 4.43 6.64 10.86
N PRO A 40 5.54 7.30 10.48
CA PRO A 40 6.32 6.94 9.31
C PRO A 40 7.04 5.58 9.45
N SER A 41 7.21 5.06 10.67
CA SER A 41 7.71 3.70 10.91
C SER A 41 6.67 2.61 10.67
N VAL A 42 5.38 2.97 10.69
CA VAL A 42 4.26 2.04 10.47
C VAL A 42 3.76 2.12 9.04
N PHE A 43 3.63 3.33 8.48
CA PHE A 43 3.16 3.53 7.10
C PHE A 43 4.28 4.12 6.27
N GLN A 44 4.67 3.39 5.22
CA GLN A 44 5.64 3.87 4.25
C GLN A 44 4.96 3.99 2.90
N LEU A 45 5.13 5.14 2.27
CA LEU A 45 4.56 5.42 0.95
C LEU A 45 5.70 5.64 -0.05
N ARG A 46 5.59 4.98 -1.20
CA ARG A 46 6.50 5.15 -2.33
C ARG A 46 5.71 5.24 -3.63
N GLN A 47 6.32 5.84 -4.63
CA GLN A 47 5.78 5.96 -5.98
C GLN A 47 6.59 5.10 -6.95
N PRO A 48 5.94 4.25 -7.77
CA PRO A 48 6.61 3.55 -8.86
C PRO A 48 7.33 4.54 -9.78
N VAL A 49 8.55 4.20 -10.19
CA VAL A 49 9.32 4.99 -11.16
C VAL A 49 9.13 4.43 -12.58
N ASP A 50 8.99 3.11 -12.70
CA ASP A 50 8.71 2.42 -13.96
C ASP A 50 7.19 2.39 -14.23
N PRO A 51 6.72 2.82 -15.41
CA PRO A 51 5.32 2.68 -15.82
C PRO A 51 4.77 1.25 -15.73
N ALA A 52 5.61 0.23 -15.91
CA ALA A 52 5.21 -1.17 -15.75
C ALA A 52 4.78 -1.45 -14.31
N ASP A 53 5.51 -0.92 -13.33
CA ASP A 53 5.20 -1.06 -11.90
C ASP A 53 3.98 -0.19 -11.52
N ALA A 54 3.78 0.97 -12.17
CA ALA A 54 2.56 1.76 -12.01
C ALA A 54 1.30 1.02 -12.49
N SER A 55 1.44 0.13 -13.48
CA SER A 55 0.34 -0.71 -14.00
C SER A 55 0.05 -1.96 -13.18
N LEU A 56 0.79 -2.22 -12.09
CA LEU A 56 0.55 -3.37 -11.23
C LEU A 56 -0.91 -3.40 -10.75
N PRO A 57 -1.52 -4.59 -10.63
CA PRO A 57 -2.90 -4.67 -10.15
C PRO A 57 -3.05 -4.12 -8.73
N ARG A 58 -4.19 -3.47 -8.49
CA ARG A 58 -4.50 -2.91 -7.17
C ARG A 58 -4.82 -4.04 -6.22
N GLY A 59 -4.21 -4.05 -5.05
CA GLY A 59 -4.45 -5.10 -4.07
C GLY A 59 -3.78 -4.83 -2.73
N ALA A 60 -3.97 -5.78 -1.82
CA ALA A 60 -3.30 -5.83 -0.54
C ALA A 60 -2.96 -7.29 -0.23
N VAL A 61 -1.81 -7.51 0.38
CA VAL A 61 -1.37 -8.81 0.91
C VAL A 61 -0.93 -8.61 2.35
N ASN A 62 -1.10 -9.63 3.19
CA ASN A 62 -0.57 -9.63 4.56
C ASN A 62 0.29 -10.87 4.81
N ASP A 63 0.98 -10.85 5.96
CA ASP A 63 1.88 -11.93 6.38
C ASP A 63 1.15 -13.23 6.74
N ASN A 64 -0.17 -13.20 6.90
CA ASN A 64 -1.00 -14.37 7.17
C ASN A 64 -1.36 -15.16 5.90
N GLY A 65 -0.97 -14.66 4.71
CA GLY A 65 -1.32 -15.28 3.44
C GLY A 65 -2.71 -14.89 2.92
N ASP A 66 -3.34 -13.86 3.50
CA ASP A 66 -4.55 -13.25 2.95
C ASP A 66 -4.16 -12.27 1.85
N CYS A 67 -4.93 -12.27 0.76
CA CYS A 67 -4.79 -11.28 -0.29
C CYS A 67 -6.13 -10.79 -0.80
N TYR A 68 -6.21 -9.48 -1.01
CA TYR A 68 -7.28 -8.81 -1.74
C TYR A 68 -6.73 -8.32 -3.07
N PHE A 69 -7.43 -8.62 -4.13
CA PHE A 69 -7.06 -8.22 -5.48
C PHE A 69 -8.22 -7.55 -6.18
N ARG A 70 -7.94 -6.49 -6.93
CA ARG A 70 -8.87 -5.90 -7.88
C ARG A 70 -8.18 -5.83 -9.24
N PRO A 71 -8.65 -6.59 -10.26
CA PRO A 71 -8.14 -6.43 -11.61
C PRO A 71 -8.45 -5.02 -12.11
N MET A 72 -7.53 -4.45 -12.88
CA MET A 72 -7.71 -3.13 -13.47
C MET A 72 -8.64 -3.25 -14.68
N GLY A 73 -9.93 -2.99 -14.49
CA GLY A 73 -10.98 -3.09 -15.51
C GLY A 73 -12.29 -2.42 -15.08
N GLU A 74 -13.30 -2.38 -15.96
CA GLU A 74 -14.57 -1.64 -15.72
C GLU A 74 -15.47 -2.27 -14.65
N ARG A 75 -15.24 -3.54 -14.28
CA ARG A 75 -16.05 -4.24 -13.28
C ARG A 75 -15.42 -4.13 -11.91
N ALA A 76 -16.22 -3.77 -10.91
CA ALA A 76 -15.83 -3.72 -9.50
C ALA A 76 -15.74 -5.13 -8.87
N ASP A 77 -15.31 -6.14 -9.63
CA ASP A 77 -15.17 -7.51 -9.16
C ASP A 77 -13.78 -7.63 -8.51
N GLY A 78 -13.70 -7.36 -7.20
CA GLY A 78 -12.52 -7.67 -6.40
C GLY A 78 -12.58 -9.10 -5.90
N GLU A 79 -11.47 -9.83 -5.98
CA GLU A 79 -11.34 -11.17 -5.43
C GLU A 79 -10.66 -11.09 -4.06
N LEU A 80 -11.35 -11.65 -3.05
CA LEU A 80 -10.77 -11.85 -1.73
C LEU A 80 -10.40 -13.33 -1.61
N ALA A 81 -9.12 -13.61 -1.49
CA ALA A 81 -8.61 -14.93 -1.19
C ALA A 81 -8.06 -14.93 0.23
N LEU A 82 -8.71 -15.69 1.10
CA LEU A 82 -8.29 -15.92 2.48
C LEU A 82 -7.56 -17.25 2.54
N ASP A 83 -6.47 -17.32 3.30
CA ASP A 83 -5.69 -18.56 3.50
C ASP A 83 -5.19 -19.21 2.19
N MET A 84 -4.76 -18.39 1.23
CA MET A 84 -4.23 -18.84 -0.08
C MET A 84 -2.76 -18.43 -0.24
N PRO A 85 -1.84 -19.06 0.52
CA PRO A 85 -0.45 -18.60 0.63
C PRO A 85 0.30 -18.59 -0.71
N ALA A 86 -0.04 -19.45 -1.65
CA ALA A 86 0.58 -19.45 -2.99
C ALA A 86 0.25 -18.18 -3.80
N HIS A 87 -0.99 -17.69 -3.72
CA HIS A 87 -1.42 -16.47 -4.41
C HIS A 87 -0.80 -15.24 -3.74
N ALA A 88 -0.85 -15.20 -2.41
CA ALA A 88 -0.22 -14.15 -1.61
C ALA A 88 1.28 -14.03 -1.91
N ARG A 89 2.04 -15.15 -1.96
CA ARG A 89 3.48 -15.14 -2.25
C ARG A 89 3.84 -14.56 -3.61
N ARG A 90 3.09 -14.92 -4.67
CA ARG A 90 3.35 -14.39 -6.01
C ARG A 90 3.15 -12.88 -6.03
N GLN A 91 2.08 -12.40 -5.40
CA GLN A 91 1.76 -10.98 -5.36
C GLN A 91 2.75 -10.20 -4.50
N ASP A 92 3.12 -10.74 -3.34
CA ASP A 92 4.15 -10.15 -2.48
C ASP A 92 5.47 -10.03 -3.23
N ALA A 93 5.94 -11.06 -3.93
CA ALA A 93 7.17 -10.98 -4.72
C ALA A 93 7.13 -9.88 -5.81
N LEU A 94 5.99 -9.71 -6.50
CA LEU A 94 5.81 -8.62 -7.46
C LEU A 94 5.82 -7.25 -6.78
N PHE A 95 5.14 -7.15 -5.64
CA PHE A 95 5.09 -5.92 -4.85
C PHE A 95 6.49 -5.53 -4.34
N GLN A 96 7.24 -6.46 -3.74
CA GLN A 96 8.57 -6.20 -3.20
C GLN A 96 9.53 -5.72 -4.30
N ARG A 97 9.51 -6.36 -5.48
CA ARG A 97 10.30 -5.91 -6.63
C ARG A 97 10.00 -4.45 -6.99
N ALA A 98 8.72 -4.10 -7.11
CA ALA A 98 8.33 -2.72 -7.43
C ALA A 98 8.66 -1.75 -6.29
N TRP A 99 8.52 -2.19 -5.03
CA TRP A 99 8.83 -1.41 -3.84
C TRP A 99 10.30 -1.01 -3.76
N ASP A 100 11.20 -1.94 -4.06
CA ASP A 100 12.65 -1.71 -4.05
C ASP A 100 13.09 -0.71 -5.12
N ALA A 101 12.40 -0.72 -6.28
CA ALA A 101 12.64 0.22 -7.38
C ALA A 101 11.93 1.57 -7.21
N ALA A 102 10.96 1.67 -6.29
CA ALA A 102 10.11 2.84 -6.14
C ALA A 102 10.81 3.99 -5.39
N ALA A 103 10.46 5.22 -5.77
CA ALA A 103 10.97 6.43 -5.14
C ALA A 103 10.17 6.78 -3.88
N VAL A 104 10.84 7.40 -2.89
CA VAL A 104 10.15 7.96 -1.72
C VAL A 104 9.29 9.14 -2.16
N CYS A 105 8.03 9.19 -1.68
CA CYS A 105 7.13 10.30 -1.97
C CYS A 105 7.63 11.60 -1.29
N GLU A 106 8.35 12.46 -2.02
CA GLU A 106 8.90 13.70 -1.45
C GLU A 106 7.81 14.69 -1.00
N GLY A 107 6.65 14.71 -1.68
CA GLY A 107 5.51 15.56 -1.31
C GLY A 107 4.95 15.32 0.10
N LEU A 108 5.21 14.16 0.70
CA LEU A 108 4.83 13.88 2.09
C LEU A 108 5.66 14.68 3.10
N ARG A 109 6.88 15.08 2.74
CA ARG A 109 7.77 15.90 3.58
C ARG A 109 7.39 17.38 3.55
N THR A 110 6.81 17.85 2.45
CA THR A 110 6.44 19.26 2.24
C THR A 110 5.08 19.63 2.84
N ALA A 111 4.20 18.66 3.10
CA ALA A 111 2.92 18.86 3.78
C ALA A 111 3.10 18.99 5.31
N GLY A 112 4.12 19.74 5.75
CA GLY A 112 4.33 20.11 7.14
C GLY A 112 3.21 21.04 7.60
N ILE A 113 2.32 20.52 8.44
CA ILE A 113 1.51 21.32 9.37
C ILE A 113 2.29 21.39 10.67
#